data_AF-A0AAV6FYL7-F1
#
_entry.id   AF-A0AAV6FYL7-F1
#
_cell.length_a   1.000
_cell.length_b   1.000
_cell.length_c   1.000
_cell.angle_alpha   90.00
_cell.angle_beta   90.00
_cell.angle_gamma   90.00
#
_symmetry.space_group_name_H-M   'P 1'
#
loop_
_entity.id
_entity.type
_entity.pdbx_description
1 polymer ?
#
loop_
_entity_poly.entity_id
_entity_poly.type
_entity_poly.pdbx_seq_one_letter_code
_entity_poly.pdbx_strand_id
1 'polypeptide(L)'
;MKMKTLGAVLLLLWSELVVVAAESGHTNLQDEAADTAFTQQSCQPDIHTVLREMSALVAEQRVELRYTKTQVEALEKKAETMETRMRASENKVETMETRMRDSESLVEQLKSENAAHAMNLSLTVSEVAALKREREQRRVSFSASLLTSGDGHTGPFSAATPLVYRHVFTNVGDGYNPNTGIFTAPVRGVYHFVVFLHGAGSSTPTGLSLHKNGEHVAVAYSHQTSGSITPSNGASLLLEVGDVVYVKLWPNSWVFDSQNRHTTFSGHLLFPM
;
A
#
# COMPACT_ATOMS: atom_id res chain seq x y z
N MET A 1 26.12 -17.48 -5.20
CA MET A 1 27.51 -17.40 -5.71
C MET A 1 28.15 -16.13 -5.16
N LYS A 2 29.34 -16.21 -4.54
CA LYS A 2 30.22 -15.13 -4.02
C LYS A 2 29.57 -13.91 -3.32
N MET A 3 29.79 -13.82 -2.00
CA MET A 3 29.69 -12.57 -1.23
C MET A 3 30.73 -11.53 -1.70
N LYS A 4 30.47 -10.24 -1.43
CA LYS A 4 31.52 -9.28 -1.06
C LYS A 4 31.00 -8.36 0.05
N THR A 5 31.65 -8.42 1.20
CA THR A 5 31.49 -7.49 2.32
C THR A 5 32.45 -6.31 2.16
N LEU A 6 31.97 -5.09 2.41
CA LEU A 6 32.77 -4.05 3.04
C LEU A 6 32.05 -3.69 4.35
N GLY A 7 32.71 -3.58 5.51
CA GLY A 7 34.15 -3.54 5.76
C GLY A 7 34.52 -2.15 6.25
N ALA A 8 34.78 -2.03 7.56
CA ALA A 8 34.96 -0.74 8.21
C ALA A 8 36.21 0.01 7.72
N VAL A 9 36.09 1.34 7.60
CA VAL A 9 37.24 2.23 7.45
C VAL A 9 37.51 2.87 8.81
N LEU A 10 38.55 2.36 9.47
CA LEU A 10 39.22 3.00 10.60
C LEU A 10 40.55 3.56 10.09
N LEU A 11 41.17 4.50 10.82
CA LEU A 11 42.39 5.23 10.47
C LEU A 11 42.14 6.31 9.39
N LEU A 12 42.63 7.55 9.51
CA LEU A 12 43.36 8.25 10.58
C LEU A 12 43.06 9.74 10.48
N LEU A 13 43.06 10.46 11.61
CA LEU A 13 43.89 11.64 11.85
C LEU A 13 43.74 12.07 13.32
N TRP A 14 44.87 12.32 13.99
CA TRP A 14 44.92 12.77 15.37
C TRP A 14 45.21 14.29 15.42
N SER A 15 44.72 14.92 16.49
CA SER A 15 45.28 16.11 17.14
C SER A 15 45.96 17.20 16.29
N GLU A 16 45.26 18.31 16.05
CA GLU A 16 45.92 19.61 16.10
C GLU A 16 45.92 20.10 17.56
N LEU A 17 46.95 19.70 18.30
CA LEU A 17 47.25 20.25 19.62
C LEU A 17 48.16 21.47 19.44
N VAL A 18 47.60 22.68 19.48
CA VAL A 18 48.38 23.92 19.37
C VAL A 18 49.17 24.16 20.66
N VAL A 19 50.34 23.53 20.75
CA VAL A 19 51.31 23.75 21.82
C VAL A 19 52.11 25.01 21.52
N VAL A 20 51.68 26.14 22.08
CA VAL A 20 52.54 27.33 22.19
C VAL A 20 53.49 27.10 23.37
N ALA A 21 54.62 26.44 23.09
CA ALA A 21 55.72 26.32 24.04
C ALA A 21 56.41 27.69 24.15
N ALA A 22 56.19 28.40 25.25
CA ALA A 22 56.95 29.58 25.60
C ALA A 22 58.25 29.15 26.32
N GLU A 23 59.37 29.09 25.60
CA GLU A 23 60.68 28.88 26.21
C GLU A 23 61.11 30.15 26.97
N SER A 24 61.12 30.05 28.31
CA SER A 24 61.82 31.01 29.16
C SER A 24 63.34 30.85 28.97
N GLY A 25 64.01 31.92 28.53
CA GLY A 25 65.42 31.83 28.13
C GLY A 25 66.42 31.78 29.29
N HIS A 26 67.67 31.45 28.94
CA HIS A 26 68.87 31.83 29.70
C HIS A 26 70.03 32.07 28.73
N THR A 27 70.44 33.34 28.56
CA THR A 27 71.74 33.68 27.99
C THR A 27 72.82 33.39 29.04
N ASN A 28 73.74 32.47 28.74
CA ASN A 28 74.87 32.18 29.62
C ASN A 28 76.04 33.14 29.38
N LEU A 29 76.85 33.38 30.42
CA LEU A 29 78.02 34.26 30.41
C LEU A 29 79.30 33.49 30.06
N GLN A 30 80.11 34.07 29.18
CA GLN A 30 81.58 33.99 29.05
C GLN A 30 81.94 34.84 27.80
N ASP A 31 82.54 36.02 27.86
CA ASP A 31 83.57 36.59 28.75
C ASP A 31 84.98 36.01 28.46
N GLU A 32 85.70 36.66 27.55
CA GLU A 32 87.16 36.70 27.46
C GLU A 32 87.59 38.07 26.89
N ALA A 33 88.75 38.59 27.29
CA ALA A 33 89.01 40.04 27.32
C ALA A 33 90.35 40.50 26.71
N ALA A 34 90.34 41.75 26.21
CA ALA A 34 91.47 42.69 26.15
C ALA A 34 90.84 44.11 26.14
N ASP A 35 91.02 44.98 27.14
CA ASP A 35 92.27 45.65 27.57
C ASP A 35 92.82 46.54 26.43
N THR A 36 92.98 47.87 26.57
CA THR A 36 93.50 48.61 27.73
C THR A 36 92.78 49.92 28.14
N ALA A 37 93.07 50.32 29.39
CA ALA A 37 92.84 51.62 30.07
C ALA A 37 93.18 52.91 29.24
N PHE A 38 92.91 54.17 29.64
CA PHE A 38 92.83 54.91 30.93
C PHE A 38 91.73 56.01 30.82
N THR A 39 91.05 56.56 31.84
CA THR A 39 91.00 56.32 33.32
C THR A 39 89.50 56.43 33.78
N GLN A 40 88.97 57.02 34.88
CA GLN A 40 89.42 57.81 36.05
C GLN A 40 88.40 57.71 37.21
N GLN A 41 88.78 58.19 38.40
CA GLN A 41 87.92 58.71 39.48
C GLN A 41 86.98 57.72 40.21
N SER A 42 87.43 57.23 41.36
CA SER A 42 86.60 56.54 42.36
C SER A 42 85.44 57.43 42.86
N CYS A 43 84.21 56.99 42.58
CA CYS A 43 83.03 57.32 43.39
C CYS A 43 82.31 56.02 43.75
N GLN A 44 82.36 55.61 45.02
CA GLN A 44 81.40 54.65 45.57
C GLN A 44 79.99 55.25 45.37
N PRO A 45 78.99 54.48 44.89
CA PRO A 45 77.68 55.04 44.60
C PRO A 45 77.07 55.63 45.87
N ASP A 46 76.67 56.89 45.81
CA ASP A 46 75.97 57.57 46.91
C ASP A 46 74.75 56.74 47.32
N ILE A 47 74.53 56.62 48.63
CA ILE A 47 73.41 55.91 49.23
C ILE A 47 72.09 56.46 48.66
N HIS A 48 72.02 57.77 48.37
CA HIS A 48 70.85 58.38 47.73
C HIS A 48 70.64 57.96 46.26
N THR A 49 71.67 57.53 45.54
CA THR A 49 71.56 56.99 44.17
C THR A 49 71.01 55.57 44.21
N VAL A 50 71.59 54.68 45.01
CA VAL A 50 71.09 53.30 45.17
C VAL A 50 69.65 53.30 45.70
N LEU A 51 69.34 54.16 46.67
CA LEU A 51 67.97 54.31 47.20
C LEU A 51 66.98 54.83 46.14
N ARG A 52 67.44 55.66 45.18
CA ARG A 52 66.63 56.14 44.06
C ARG A 52 66.38 55.04 43.02
N GLU A 53 67.39 54.23 42.70
CA GLU A 53 67.28 53.07 41.81
C GLU A 53 66.35 52.00 42.41
N MET A 54 66.52 51.67 43.69
CA MET A 54 65.57 50.82 44.42
C MET A 54 64.15 51.39 44.43
N SER A 55 64.00 52.72 44.58
CA SER A 55 62.68 53.38 44.50
C SER A 55 62.06 53.29 43.10
N ALA A 56 62.87 53.36 42.04
CA ALA A 56 62.42 53.17 40.67
C ALA A 56 61.99 51.72 40.39
N LEU A 57 62.82 50.74 40.76
CA LEU A 57 62.50 49.31 40.63
C LEU A 57 61.27 48.91 41.44
N VAL A 58 61.08 49.47 42.65
CA VAL A 58 59.86 49.26 43.45
C VAL A 58 58.65 49.96 42.82
N ALA A 59 58.81 51.09 42.12
CA ALA A 59 57.73 51.70 41.35
C ALA A 59 57.35 50.87 40.12
N GLU A 60 58.34 50.32 39.42
CA GLU A 60 58.18 49.45 38.24
C GLU A 60 57.51 48.12 38.62
N GLN A 61 57.99 47.42 39.66
CA GLN A 61 57.32 46.24 40.23
C GLN A 61 55.88 46.54 40.68
N ARG A 62 55.60 47.75 41.17
CA ARG A 62 54.22 48.18 41.50
C ARG A 62 53.35 48.43 40.28
N VAL A 63 53.92 48.76 39.12
CA VAL A 63 53.18 48.82 37.85
C VAL A 63 52.90 47.40 37.35
N GLU A 64 53.89 46.51 37.34
CA GLU A 64 53.69 45.10 36.95
C GLU A 64 52.72 44.36 37.86
N LEU A 65 52.78 44.56 39.19
CA LEU A 65 51.79 44.00 40.13
C LEU A 65 50.37 44.53 39.91
N ARG A 66 50.21 45.77 39.40
CA ARG A 66 48.89 46.29 39.01
C ARG A 66 48.42 45.70 37.68
N TYR A 67 49.32 45.58 36.71
CA TYR A 67 49.04 45.03 35.38
C TYR A 67 48.67 43.54 35.44
N THR A 68 49.48 42.73 36.12
CA THR A 68 49.19 41.32 36.36
C THR A 68 47.90 41.14 37.15
N LYS A 69 47.64 41.96 38.18
CA LYS A 69 46.36 41.94 38.90
C LYS A 69 45.16 42.21 37.97
N THR A 70 45.21 43.24 37.12
CA THR A 70 44.10 43.51 36.19
C THR A 70 43.95 42.45 35.11
N GLN A 71 45.02 41.75 34.72
CA GLN A 71 44.91 40.55 33.88
C GLN A 71 44.21 39.39 34.61
N VAL A 72 44.54 39.13 35.88
CA VAL A 72 43.88 38.08 36.68
C VAL A 72 42.38 38.38 36.84
N GLU A 73 42.00 39.60 37.22
CA GLU A 73 40.58 40.02 37.32
C GLU A 73 39.83 39.91 35.97
N ALA A 74 40.53 40.09 34.84
CA ALA A 74 39.96 39.92 33.50
C ALA A 74 39.89 38.46 33.03
N LEU A 75 40.76 37.58 33.53
CA LEU A 75 40.72 36.13 33.30
C LEU A 75 39.64 35.46 34.17
N GLU A 76 39.50 35.90 35.42
CA GLU A 76 38.46 35.44 36.35
C GLU A 76 37.06 35.69 35.78
N LYS A 77 36.77 36.91 35.31
CA LYS A 77 35.50 37.21 34.62
C LYS A 77 35.28 36.41 33.33
N LYS A 78 36.35 36.04 32.61
CA LYS A 78 36.25 35.13 31.45
C LYS A 78 35.92 33.71 31.89
N ALA A 79 36.45 33.24 33.02
CA ALA A 79 36.12 31.94 33.60
C ALA A 79 34.65 31.88 34.05
N GLU A 80 34.16 32.88 34.79
CA GLU A 80 32.73 33.00 35.16
C GLU A 80 31.81 32.99 33.92
N THR A 81 32.18 33.74 32.88
CA THR A 81 31.46 33.79 31.60
C THR A 81 31.52 32.46 30.83
N MET A 82 32.59 31.68 31.00
CA MET A 82 32.73 30.36 30.40
C MET A 82 31.91 29.32 31.16
N GLU A 83 31.94 29.33 32.49
CA GLU A 83 31.19 28.40 33.34
C GLU A 83 29.68 28.58 33.17
N THR A 84 29.19 29.83 33.19
CA THR A 84 27.76 30.12 32.94
C THR A 84 27.31 29.66 31.54
N ARG A 85 28.17 29.78 30.53
CA ARG A 85 27.92 29.21 29.19
C ARG A 85 27.98 27.68 29.16
N MET A 86 28.84 27.06 29.96
CA MET A 86 28.98 25.61 30.08
C MET A 86 27.72 24.99 30.69
N ARG A 87 27.27 25.51 31.85
CA ARG A 87 25.99 25.14 32.48
C ARG A 87 24.79 25.33 31.54
N ALA A 88 24.76 26.44 30.79
CA ALA A 88 23.73 26.70 29.78
C ALA A 88 23.83 25.79 28.52
N SER A 89 24.92 25.07 28.34
CA SER A 89 25.10 24.04 27.31
C SER A 89 24.74 22.65 27.84
N GLU A 90 25.11 22.33 29.08
CA GLU A 90 24.74 21.08 29.79
C GLU A 90 23.22 20.92 29.85
N ASN A 91 22.50 21.93 30.31
CA ASN A 91 21.03 21.95 30.34
C ASN A 91 20.40 21.73 28.94
N LYS A 92 21.07 22.16 27.86
CA LYS A 92 20.60 21.94 26.48
C LYS A 92 20.88 20.52 25.99
N VAL A 93 21.99 19.91 26.40
CA VAL A 93 22.29 18.50 26.13
C VAL A 93 21.26 17.61 26.84
N GLU A 94 20.99 17.84 28.13
CA GLU A 94 19.95 17.11 28.88
C GLU A 94 18.55 17.27 28.25
N THR A 95 18.18 18.49 27.83
CA THR A 95 16.94 18.77 27.09
C THR A 95 16.90 18.09 25.71
N MET A 96 18.04 17.78 25.11
CA MET A 96 18.12 17.07 23.83
C MET A 96 18.10 15.55 24.02
N GLU A 97 18.72 15.02 25.08
CA GLU A 97 18.68 13.60 25.41
C GLU A 97 17.27 13.13 25.79
N THR A 98 16.53 13.91 26.60
CA THR A 98 15.14 13.59 26.96
C THR A 98 14.26 13.48 25.70
N ARG A 99 14.30 14.51 24.84
CA ARG A 99 13.60 14.50 23.55
C ARG A 99 14.05 13.37 22.60
N MET A 100 15.30 12.91 22.70
CA MET A 100 15.79 11.79 21.91
C MET A 100 15.22 10.46 22.41
N ARG A 101 15.19 10.23 23.74
CA ARG A 101 14.53 9.07 24.37
C ARG A 101 13.03 9.03 24.06
N ASP A 102 12.34 10.17 24.13
CA ASP A 102 10.93 10.30 23.76
C ASP A 102 10.70 9.92 22.28
N SER A 103 11.58 10.38 21.38
CA SER A 103 11.51 10.06 19.95
C SER A 103 11.85 8.59 19.65
N GLU A 104 12.77 7.97 20.39
CA GLU A 104 13.07 6.53 20.29
C GLU A 104 11.86 5.70 20.71
N SER A 105 11.20 6.06 21.81
CA SER A 105 9.97 5.42 22.27
C SER A 105 8.83 5.55 21.25
N LEU A 106 8.65 6.73 20.64
CA LEU A 106 7.64 6.96 19.61
C LEU A 106 7.92 6.14 18.34
N VAL A 107 9.19 6.02 17.94
CA VAL A 107 9.61 5.19 16.79
C VAL A 107 9.33 3.71 17.05
N GLU A 108 9.54 3.21 18.26
CA GLU A 108 9.25 1.79 18.57
C GLU A 108 7.75 1.51 18.64
N GLN A 109 6.95 2.44 19.19
CA GLN A 109 5.49 2.37 19.11
C GLN A 109 5.02 2.30 17.65
N LEU A 110 5.49 3.23 16.80
CA LEU A 110 5.12 3.27 15.38
C LEU A 110 5.54 2.01 14.62
N LYS A 111 6.66 1.36 14.96
CA LYS A 111 7.00 0.04 14.40
C LYS A 111 5.97 -1.02 14.79
N SER A 112 5.57 -1.07 16.06
CA SER A 112 4.59 -2.05 16.56
C SER A 112 3.21 -1.87 15.92
N GLU A 113 2.76 -0.61 15.76
CA GLU A 113 1.52 -0.27 15.08
C GLU A 113 1.58 -0.62 13.59
N ASN A 114 2.68 -0.30 12.90
CA ASN A 114 2.87 -0.70 11.50
C ASN A 114 2.88 -2.23 11.31
N ALA A 115 3.46 -2.99 12.24
CA ALA A 115 3.41 -4.45 12.21
C ALA A 115 1.97 -4.99 12.37
N ALA A 116 1.19 -4.44 13.31
CA ALA A 116 -0.22 -4.78 13.50
C ALA A 116 -1.08 -4.39 12.28
N HIS A 117 -0.85 -3.21 11.70
CA HIS A 117 -1.52 -2.78 10.47
C HIS A 117 -1.19 -3.67 9.27
N ALA A 118 0.06 -4.14 9.14
CA ALA A 118 0.44 -5.08 8.09
C ALA A 118 -0.28 -6.44 8.22
N MET A 119 -0.44 -6.96 9.44
CA MET A 119 -1.22 -8.17 9.71
C MET A 119 -2.70 -7.98 9.38
N ASN A 120 -3.31 -6.87 9.84
CA ASN A 120 -4.72 -6.55 9.56
C ASN A 120 -4.98 -6.34 8.05
N LEU A 121 -4.03 -5.75 7.32
CA LEU A 121 -4.11 -5.63 5.87
C LEU A 121 -4.02 -6.99 5.17
N SER A 122 -3.16 -7.90 5.65
CA SER A 122 -3.06 -9.27 5.11
C SER A 122 -4.35 -10.08 5.33
N LEU A 123 -4.98 -9.94 6.50
CA LEU A 123 -6.27 -10.56 6.81
C LEU A 123 -7.38 -10.02 5.91
N THR A 124 -7.58 -8.70 5.87
CA THR A 124 -8.65 -8.08 5.06
C THR A 124 -8.49 -8.31 3.56
N VAL A 125 -7.26 -8.36 3.03
CA VAL A 125 -6.99 -8.78 1.64
C VAL A 125 -7.43 -10.24 1.40
N SER A 126 -7.23 -11.12 2.38
CA SER A 126 -7.63 -12.53 2.29
C SER A 126 -9.15 -12.70 2.34
N GLU A 127 -9.84 -11.97 3.22
CA GLU A 127 -11.30 -11.94 3.32
C GLU A 127 -11.95 -11.41 2.04
N VAL A 128 -11.45 -10.28 1.51
CA VAL A 128 -11.91 -9.72 0.23
C VAL A 128 -11.65 -10.69 -0.93
N ALA A 129 -10.57 -11.47 -0.90
CA ALA A 129 -10.30 -12.52 -1.88
C ALA A 129 -11.20 -13.75 -1.73
N ALA A 130 -11.73 -14.04 -0.53
CA ALA A 130 -12.74 -15.08 -0.31
C ALA A 130 -14.11 -14.62 -0.83
N LEU A 131 -14.58 -13.45 -0.40
CA LEU A 131 -15.87 -12.86 -0.81
C LEU A 131 -15.96 -12.68 -2.34
N LYS A 132 -14.85 -12.32 -3.00
CA LYS A 132 -14.79 -12.27 -4.47
C LYS A 132 -15.03 -13.65 -5.12
N ARG A 133 -14.45 -14.73 -4.58
CA ARG A 133 -14.67 -16.09 -5.11
C ARG A 133 -16.11 -16.55 -4.89
N GLU A 134 -16.66 -16.32 -3.70
CA GLU A 134 -18.06 -16.61 -3.36
C GLU A 134 -19.03 -15.87 -4.29
N ARG A 135 -18.77 -14.58 -4.56
CA ARG A 135 -19.54 -13.79 -5.54
C ARG A 135 -19.51 -14.41 -6.93
N GLU A 136 -18.34 -14.77 -7.46
CA GLU A 136 -18.24 -15.35 -8.80
C GLU A 136 -18.90 -16.73 -8.88
N GLN A 137 -18.80 -17.56 -7.82
CA GLN A 137 -19.51 -18.84 -7.72
C GLN A 137 -21.05 -18.69 -7.70
N ARG A 138 -21.57 -17.56 -7.21
CA ARG A 138 -23.02 -17.25 -7.23
C ARG A 138 -23.50 -16.60 -8.54
N ARG A 139 -22.66 -16.44 -9.56
CA ARG A 139 -23.11 -15.94 -10.87
C ARG A 139 -23.72 -17.09 -11.66
N VAL A 140 -25.00 -16.97 -12.01
CA VAL A 140 -25.70 -17.96 -12.84
C VAL A 140 -26.42 -17.28 -13.99
N SER A 141 -26.09 -17.64 -15.22
CA SER A 141 -26.75 -17.14 -16.44
C SER A 141 -26.49 -18.05 -17.63
N PHE A 142 -27.55 -18.51 -18.28
CA PHE A 142 -27.47 -19.26 -19.53
C PHE A 142 -28.32 -18.61 -20.63
N SER A 143 -27.92 -18.84 -21.88
CA SER A 143 -28.72 -18.51 -23.06
C SER A 143 -28.39 -19.50 -24.17
N ALA A 144 -29.41 -20.04 -24.83
CA ALA A 144 -29.26 -21.01 -25.90
C ALA A 144 -30.31 -20.83 -27.01
N SER A 145 -29.96 -21.27 -28.23
CA SER A 145 -30.86 -21.41 -29.38
C SER A 145 -31.04 -22.88 -29.76
N LEU A 146 -32.14 -23.18 -30.47
CA LEU A 146 -32.66 -24.53 -30.61
C LEU A 146 -31.70 -25.45 -31.39
N LEU A 147 -31.29 -25.04 -32.60
CA LEU A 147 -30.48 -25.86 -33.50
C LEU A 147 -28.99 -25.49 -33.45
N THR A 148 -28.10 -26.50 -33.42
CA THR A 148 -26.66 -26.27 -33.57
C THR A 148 -26.30 -25.70 -34.94
N SER A 149 -26.91 -26.22 -36.00
CA SER A 149 -26.64 -25.90 -37.40
C SER A 149 -27.83 -26.26 -38.28
N GLY A 150 -27.90 -25.68 -39.49
CA GLY A 150 -29.01 -25.87 -40.42
C GLY A 150 -30.22 -24.97 -40.10
N ASP A 151 -31.35 -25.30 -40.71
CA ASP A 151 -32.61 -24.59 -40.61
C ASP A 151 -33.79 -25.54 -40.77
N GLY A 152 -34.95 -25.17 -40.21
CA GLY A 152 -36.18 -25.94 -40.35
C GLY A 152 -37.10 -25.92 -39.14
N HIS A 153 -38.16 -26.71 -39.22
CA HIS A 153 -39.18 -26.82 -38.18
C HIS A 153 -38.90 -28.00 -37.24
N THR A 154 -39.05 -27.78 -35.94
CA THR A 154 -39.12 -28.82 -34.91
C THR A 154 -40.58 -29.04 -34.54
N GLY A 155 -41.05 -30.28 -34.65
CA GLY A 155 -42.47 -30.63 -34.63
C GLY A 155 -43.16 -30.42 -35.99
N PRO A 156 -44.49 -30.61 -36.08
CA PRO A 156 -45.39 -30.89 -34.96
C PRO A 156 -45.25 -32.32 -34.40
N PHE A 157 -45.41 -32.44 -33.08
CA PHE A 157 -45.48 -33.72 -32.36
C PHE A 157 -46.86 -33.90 -31.73
N SER A 158 -47.41 -35.12 -31.72
CA SER A 158 -48.75 -35.40 -31.19
C SER A 158 -48.88 -35.26 -29.67
N ALA A 159 -47.76 -35.21 -28.95
CA ALA A 159 -47.67 -35.06 -27.50
C ALA A 159 -46.72 -33.91 -27.11
N ALA A 160 -46.89 -33.39 -25.89
CA ALA A 160 -46.07 -32.28 -25.39
C ALA A 160 -44.62 -32.74 -25.15
N THR A 161 -43.68 -32.21 -25.94
CA THR A 161 -42.31 -32.74 -26.05
C THR A 161 -41.28 -31.75 -25.50
N PRO A 162 -40.42 -32.12 -24.53
CA PRO A 162 -39.34 -31.25 -24.06
C PRO A 162 -38.38 -30.85 -25.20
N LEU A 163 -38.03 -29.57 -25.30
CA LEU A 163 -37.06 -29.08 -26.28
C LEU A 163 -35.65 -28.95 -25.71
N VAL A 164 -34.67 -29.40 -26.49
CA VAL A 164 -33.23 -29.33 -26.16
C VAL A 164 -32.61 -28.23 -27.00
N TYR A 165 -32.19 -27.11 -26.39
CA TYR A 165 -31.58 -25.99 -27.09
C TYR A 165 -30.07 -26.25 -27.22
N ARG A 166 -29.65 -26.72 -28.39
CA ARG A 166 -28.32 -27.32 -28.59
C ARG A 166 -27.21 -26.31 -28.88
N HIS A 167 -27.52 -25.05 -29.15
CA HIS A 167 -26.52 -24.01 -29.38
C HIS A 167 -26.46 -23.03 -28.21
N VAL A 168 -25.56 -23.30 -27.28
CA VAL A 168 -25.34 -22.49 -26.08
C VAL A 168 -24.47 -21.28 -26.40
N PHE A 169 -24.98 -20.08 -26.11
CA PHE A 169 -24.21 -18.83 -26.18
C PHE A 169 -23.44 -18.56 -24.89
N THR A 170 -24.02 -18.92 -23.75
CA THR A 170 -23.42 -18.79 -22.42
C THR A 170 -24.05 -19.78 -21.43
N ASN A 171 -23.30 -20.19 -20.41
CA ASN A 171 -23.73 -21.10 -19.34
C ASN A 171 -22.92 -20.84 -18.06
N VAL A 172 -22.85 -19.58 -17.62
CA VAL A 172 -22.14 -19.22 -16.38
C VAL A 172 -22.83 -19.91 -15.20
N GLY A 173 -22.05 -20.62 -14.38
CA GLY A 173 -22.56 -21.44 -13.27
C GLY A 173 -23.06 -22.83 -13.68
N ASP A 174 -22.86 -23.23 -14.94
CA ASP A 174 -23.09 -24.57 -15.51
C ASP A 174 -24.49 -25.20 -15.28
N GLY A 175 -25.48 -24.38 -14.90
CA GLY A 175 -26.83 -24.84 -14.58
C GLY A 175 -27.64 -25.37 -15.77
N TYR A 176 -27.30 -25.00 -17.02
CA TYR A 176 -27.99 -25.51 -18.21
C TYR A 176 -27.30 -26.74 -18.81
N ASN A 177 -28.08 -27.78 -19.11
CA ASN A 177 -27.58 -29.00 -19.75
C ASN A 177 -28.07 -29.10 -21.22
N PRO A 178 -27.21 -28.84 -22.23
CA PRO A 178 -27.59 -28.86 -23.65
C PRO A 178 -27.80 -30.26 -24.24
N ASN A 179 -27.68 -31.33 -23.43
CA ASN A 179 -28.05 -32.68 -23.84
C ASN A 179 -29.50 -33.02 -23.46
N THR A 180 -30.02 -32.44 -22.38
CA THR A 180 -31.37 -32.72 -21.84
C THR A 180 -32.36 -31.58 -22.04
N GLY A 181 -31.89 -30.36 -22.30
CA GLY A 181 -32.73 -29.17 -22.44
C GLY A 181 -33.09 -28.47 -21.13
N ILE A 182 -32.55 -28.96 -20.01
CA ILE A 182 -32.98 -28.61 -18.66
C ILE A 182 -31.98 -27.64 -18.01
N PHE A 183 -32.48 -26.56 -17.42
CA PHE A 183 -31.78 -25.77 -16.41
C PHE A 183 -32.04 -26.37 -15.02
N THR A 184 -31.00 -26.48 -14.20
CA THR A 184 -31.07 -26.86 -12.78
C THR A 184 -30.47 -25.74 -11.94
N ALA A 185 -31.15 -25.27 -10.91
CA ALA A 185 -30.66 -24.17 -10.07
C ALA A 185 -29.47 -24.63 -9.19
N PRO A 186 -28.23 -24.09 -9.39
CA PRO A 186 -27.08 -24.47 -8.57
C PRO A 186 -27.01 -23.72 -7.24
N VAL A 187 -27.72 -22.58 -7.14
CA VAL A 187 -27.86 -21.79 -5.91
C VAL A 187 -29.32 -21.40 -5.72
N ARG A 188 -29.72 -21.22 -4.46
CA ARG A 188 -31.05 -20.71 -4.09
C ARG A 188 -31.16 -19.23 -4.45
N GLY A 189 -32.27 -18.80 -5.03
CA GLY A 189 -32.47 -17.40 -5.40
C GLY A 189 -33.64 -17.14 -6.34
N VAL A 190 -33.82 -15.87 -6.71
CA VAL A 190 -34.82 -15.47 -7.70
C VAL A 190 -34.18 -15.41 -9.08
N TYR A 191 -34.70 -16.21 -10.01
CA TYR A 191 -34.27 -16.33 -11.39
C TYR A 191 -35.30 -15.72 -12.33
N HIS A 192 -34.87 -15.05 -13.40
CA HIS A 192 -35.73 -14.68 -14.51
C HIS A 192 -35.48 -15.62 -15.69
N PHE A 193 -36.55 -16.10 -16.33
CA PHE A 193 -36.52 -16.94 -17.52
C PHE A 193 -37.33 -16.30 -18.64
N VAL A 194 -36.84 -16.40 -19.88
CA VAL A 194 -37.53 -15.93 -21.07
C VAL A 194 -37.37 -16.92 -22.23
N VAL A 195 -38.45 -17.11 -22.98
CA VAL A 195 -38.47 -17.86 -24.25
C VAL A 195 -38.91 -16.94 -25.39
N PHE A 196 -38.16 -16.97 -26.48
CA PHE A 196 -38.56 -16.37 -27.76
C PHE A 196 -38.72 -17.48 -28.78
N LEU A 197 -39.82 -17.45 -29.52
CA LEU A 197 -40.14 -18.42 -30.56
C LEU A 197 -40.13 -17.73 -31.92
N HIS A 198 -40.00 -18.53 -32.97
CA HIS A 198 -40.35 -18.12 -34.33
C HIS A 198 -41.13 -19.22 -35.01
N GLY A 199 -42.05 -18.84 -35.90
CA GLY A 199 -42.83 -19.76 -36.71
C GLY A 199 -43.31 -19.11 -37.99
N ALA A 200 -43.22 -19.84 -39.10
CA ALA A 200 -43.87 -19.47 -40.35
C ALA A 200 -45.39 -19.60 -40.22
N GLY A 201 -46.13 -18.68 -40.83
CA GLY A 201 -47.58 -18.72 -40.86
C GLY A 201 -48.10 -20.00 -41.53
N SER A 202 -48.98 -20.71 -40.85
CA SER A 202 -49.38 -22.08 -41.19
C SER A 202 -50.71 -22.45 -40.52
N SER A 203 -51.33 -23.54 -40.97
CA SER A 203 -52.38 -24.20 -40.19
C SER A 203 -51.85 -24.76 -38.85
N THR A 204 -50.54 -25.02 -38.77
CA THR A 204 -49.86 -25.47 -37.54
C THR A 204 -49.54 -24.29 -36.62
N PRO A 205 -49.99 -24.28 -35.35
CA PRO A 205 -49.68 -23.22 -34.39
C PRO A 205 -48.21 -23.24 -33.95
N THR A 206 -47.74 -22.13 -33.42
CA THR A 206 -46.39 -22.00 -32.83
C THR A 206 -46.53 -21.76 -31.33
N GLY A 207 -46.08 -22.72 -30.51
CA GLY A 207 -46.30 -22.62 -29.06
C GLY A 207 -45.44 -23.51 -28.18
N LEU A 208 -44.92 -22.92 -27.09
CA LEU A 208 -44.12 -23.55 -26.05
C LEU A 208 -44.69 -23.22 -24.66
N SER A 209 -44.55 -24.15 -23.71
CA SER A 209 -44.74 -23.88 -22.28
C SER A 209 -43.43 -24.02 -21.49
N LEU A 210 -43.20 -23.07 -20.60
CA LEU A 210 -42.17 -23.10 -19.56
C LEU A 210 -42.68 -23.91 -18.36
N HIS A 211 -41.86 -24.81 -17.85
CA HIS A 211 -42.17 -25.66 -16.70
C HIS A 211 -41.15 -25.52 -15.58
N LYS A 212 -41.61 -25.52 -14.32
CA LYS A 212 -40.78 -25.71 -13.11
C LYS A 212 -41.16 -27.06 -12.49
N ASN A 213 -40.20 -27.94 -12.24
CA ASN A 213 -40.39 -29.26 -11.58
C ASN A 213 -41.50 -30.15 -12.20
N GLY A 214 -41.90 -29.89 -13.45
CA GLY A 214 -43.02 -30.55 -14.14
C GLY A 214 -44.29 -29.69 -14.26
N GLU A 215 -44.55 -28.83 -13.29
CA GLU A 215 -45.68 -27.89 -13.27
C GLU A 215 -45.57 -26.84 -14.39
N HIS A 216 -46.71 -26.37 -14.91
CA HIS A 216 -46.77 -25.33 -15.94
C HIS A 216 -46.63 -23.95 -15.32
N VAL A 217 -45.68 -23.15 -15.80
CA VAL A 217 -45.44 -21.77 -15.33
C VAL A 217 -46.07 -20.75 -16.29
N ALA A 218 -45.66 -20.77 -17.56
CA ALA A 218 -46.04 -19.77 -18.55
C ALA A 218 -46.10 -20.38 -19.95
N VAL A 219 -46.93 -19.81 -20.83
CA VAL A 219 -47.07 -20.22 -22.23
C VAL A 219 -46.77 -19.06 -23.17
N ALA A 220 -45.99 -19.33 -24.21
CA ALA A 220 -45.83 -18.45 -25.36
C ALA A 220 -46.47 -19.16 -26.56
N TYR A 221 -47.60 -18.65 -27.06
CA TYR A 221 -48.39 -19.29 -28.11
C TYR A 221 -48.90 -18.25 -29.12
N SER A 222 -48.89 -18.59 -30.40
CA SER A 222 -49.59 -17.86 -31.45
C SER A 222 -50.01 -18.80 -32.59
N HIS A 223 -51.10 -18.46 -33.27
CA HIS A 223 -51.60 -19.18 -34.43
C HIS A 223 -52.01 -18.17 -35.51
N GLN A 224 -51.35 -18.22 -36.66
CA GLN A 224 -51.60 -17.35 -37.79
C GLN A 224 -51.30 -18.14 -39.07
N THR A 225 -52.18 -18.06 -40.06
CA THR A 225 -52.11 -18.89 -41.29
C THR A 225 -51.22 -18.33 -42.39
N SER A 226 -50.63 -17.15 -42.20
CA SER A 226 -49.78 -16.46 -43.18
C SER A 226 -48.76 -15.54 -42.49
N GLY A 227 -47.68 -15.19 -43.18
CA GLY A 227 -46.63 -14.33 -42.65
C GLY A 227 -45.68 -15.06 -41.69
N SER A 228 -45.31 -14.40 -40.59
CA SER A 228 -44.35 -14.88 -39.59
C SER A 228 -44.81 -14.44 -38.20
N ILE A 229 -44.71 -15.33 -37.22
CA ILE A 229 -45.08 -15.08 -35.82
C ILE A 229 -43.91 -15.31 -34.88
N THR A 230 -43.72 -14.40 -33.92
CA THR A 230 -42.68 -14.47 -32.88
C THR A 230 -43.28 -14.34 -31.48
N PRO A 231 -44.09 -15.33 -31.03
CA PRO A 231 -44.59 -15.33 -29.67
C PRO A 231 -43.43 -15.44 -28.67
N SER A 232 -43.56 -14.79 -27.52
CA SER A 232 -42.56 -14.83 -26.45
C SER A 232 -43.26 -14.66 -25.10
N ASN A 233 -42.66 -15.21 -24.05
CA ASN A 233 -43.13 -15.05 -22.68
C ASN A 233 -41.98 -15.36 -21.69
N GLY A 234 -42.14 -14.99 -20.42
CA GLY A 234 -41.16 -15.22 -19.39
C GLY A 234 -41.76 -15.16 -17.99
N ALA A 235 -40.97 -15.57 -16.99
CA ALA A 235 -41.38 -15.57 -15.59
C ALA A 235 -40.18 -15.34 -14.68
N SER A 236 -40.41 -14.64 -13.57
CA SER A 236 -39.45 -14.57 -12.45
C SER A 236 -39.87 -15.55 -11.36
N LEU A 237 -38.99 -16.47 -11.01
CA LEU A 237 -39.26 -17.62 -10.14
C LEU A 237 -38.28 -17.67 -8.98
N LEU A 238 -38.77 -17.88 -7.76
CA LEU A 238 -37.94 -18.36 -6.66
C LEU A 238 -37.63 -19.84 -6.88
N LEU A 239 -36.34 -20.17 -6.95
CA LEU A 239 -35.85 -21.53 -7.07
C LEU A 239 -35.00 -21.90 -5.85
N GLU A 240 -35.22 -23.11 -5.35
CA GLU A 240 -34.38 -23.81 -4.40
C GLU A 240 -33.28 -24.61 -5.12
N VAL A 241 -32.22 -24.99 -4.41
CA VAL A 241 -31.11 -25.74 -5.04
C VAL A 241 -31.60 -27.08 -5.56
N GLY A 242 -31.36 -27.36 -6.84
CA GLY A 242 -31.85 -28.56 -7.53
C GLY A 242 -33.23 -28.44 -8.19
N ASP A 243 -33.94 -27.31 -8.04
CA ASP A 243 -35.14 -27.04 -8.84
C ASP A 243 -34.80 -27.04 -10.34
N VAL A 244 -35.66 -27.68 -11.15
CA VAL A 244 -35.46 -27.81 -12.60
C VAL A 244 -36.45 -26.96 -13.39
N VAL A 245 -35.94 -26.22 -14.37
CA VAL A 245 -36.72 -25.37 -15.28
C VAL A 245 -36.40 -25.74 -16.73
N TYR A 246 -37.43 -25.98 -17.53
CA TYR A 246 -37.28 -26.45 -18.91
C TYR A 246 -38.53 -26.14 -19.75
N VAL A 247 -38.44 -26.34 -21.07
CA VAL A 247 -39.46 -25.91 -22.04
C VAL A 247 -40.03 -27.11 -22.80
N LYS A 248 -41.35 -27.15 -23.01
CA LYS A 248 -42.04 -28.19 -23.81
C LYS A 248 -42.76 -27.57 -25.00
N LEU A 249 -42.58 -28.17 -26.18
CA LEU A 249 -43.41 -27.92 -27.37
C LEU A 249 -44.84 -28.39 -27.08
N TRP A 250 -45.82 -27.57 -27.45
CA TRP A 250 -47.24 -27.91 -27.30
C TRP A 250 -47.64 -29.06 -28.24
N PRO A 251 -48.64 -29.88 -27.88
CA PRO A 251 -49.18 -30.89 -28.78
C PRO A 251 -49.67 -30.25 -30.08
N ASN A 252 -49.22 -30.80 -31.21
CA ASN A 252 -49.49 -30.35 -32.56
C ASN A 252 -49.04 -28.91 -32.89
N SER A 253 -48.16 -28.29 -32.08
CA SER A 253 -47.47 -27.05 -32.45
C SER A 253 -46.08 -27.34 -33.02
N TRP A 254 -45.52 -26.39 -33.77
CA TRP A 254 -44.13 -26.42 -34.24
C TRP A 254 -43.37 -25.15 -33.84
N VAL A 255 -42.04 -25.17 -33.96
CA VAL A 255 -41.19 -23.97 -33.92
C VAL A 255 -40.17 -24.03 -35.04
N PHE A 256 -39.80 -22.88 -35.61
CA PHE A 256 -38.74 -22.76 -36.60
C PHE A 256 -37.46 -22.22 -35.94
N ASP A 257 -36.31 -22.73 -36.37
CA ASP A 257 -35.01 -22.12 -36.07
C ASP A 257 -34.09 -22.21 -37.28
N SER A 258 -33.03 -21.40 -37.28
CA SER A 258 -32.06 -21.33 -38.37
C SER A 258 -30.68 -20.89 -37.87
N GLN A 259 -29.74 -20.67 -38.79
CA GLN A 259 -28.46 -20.03 -38.50
C GLN A 259 -28.61 -18.62 -37.87
N ASN A 260 -29.76 -17.95 -38.07
CA ASN A 260 -30.08 -16.65 -37.46
C ASN A 260 -30.60 -16.75 -36.00
N ARG A 261 -30.72 -17.96 -35.43
CA ARG A 261 -31.00 -18.22 -34.02
C ARG A 261 -32.31 -17.61 -33.51
N HIS A 262 -33.41 -17.88 -34.22
CA HIS A 262 -34.71 -17.27 -33.95
C HIS A 262 -35.39 -17.80 -32.69
N THR A 263 -35.31 -19.11 -32.43
CA THR A 263 -35.97 -19.74 -31.27
C THR A 263 -34.96 -19.93 -30.14
N THR A 264 -35.13 -19.18 -29.04
CA THR A 264 -34.19 -19.10 -27.92
C THR A 264 -34.84 -19.34 -26.56
N PHE A 265 -34.03 -19.82 -25.61
CA PHE A 265 -34.37 -19.98 -24.20
C PHE A 265 -33.20 -19.46 -23.37
N SER A 266 -33.49 -18.57 -22.43
CA SER A 266 -32.49 -17.95 -21.56
C SER A 266 -32.99 -17.87 -20.13
N GLY A 267 -32.08 -17.90 -19.17
CA GLY A 267 -32.41 -17.70 -17.76
C GLY A 267 -31.21 -17.26 -16.94
N HIS A 268 -31.45 -16.36 -15.99
CA HIS A 268 -30.39 -15.75 -15.19
C HIS A 268 -30.84 -15.48 -13.76
N LEU A 269 -29.92 -15.65 -12.80
CA LEU A 269 -30.13 -15.24 -11.41
C LEU A 269 -30.24 -13.71 -11.35
N LEU A 270 -31.28 -13.20 -10.71
CA LEU A 270 -31.40 -11.79 -10.35
C LEU A 270 -30.64 -11.51 -9.05
N PHE A 271 -30.88 -12.33 -8.03
CA PHE A 271 -30.20 -12.29 -6.74
C PHE A 271 -30.33 -13.63 -5.99
N PRO A 272 -29.29 -14.08 -5.26
CA PRO A 272 -29.38 -15.22 -4.35
C PRO A 272 -30.24 -14.88 -3.12
N MET A 273 -30.71 -15.91 -2.41
CA MET A 273 -31.64 -15.80 -1.26
C MET A 273 -31.24 -16.67 -0.08
#